data_AF-A0A9P9GM19-F1
#
_entry.id   AF-A0A9P9GM19-F1
#
_cell.length_a   1.000
_cell.length_b   1.000
_cell.length_c   1.000
_cell.angle_alpha   90.00
_cell.angle_beta   90.00
_cell.angle_gamma   90.00
#
_symmetry.space_group_name_H-M   'P 1'
#
loop_
_entity.id
_entity.type
_entity.pdbx_description
1 polymer ?
#
loop_
_entity_poly.entity_id
_entity_poly.type
_entity_poly.pdbx_seq_one_letter_code
_entity_poly.pdbx_strand_id
1 'polypeptide(L)'
;MRLGRRREESLSSSDDTTISDQDDETHYEYILKEMYVPSLNDNSFADQKDLVDLVFVHGLGGNLRTTWKQEGTTEPWFTKPEFLGRLKDSVRVLSFGYNAHRFGDVANTRIIHHANDLLRNLVLKRLDHPDRPLIFIAHSLGGQYYYAQQTTIGKL
;
A
#
# COMPACT_ATOMS: atom_id res chain seq x y z
N MET A 1 36.64 -48.46 -44.75
CA MET A 1 35.18 -48.45 -45.00
C MET A 1 34.49 -48.62 -43.64
N ARG A 2 33.66 -47.62 -43.26
CA ARG A 2 32.62 -47.52 -42.20
C ARG A 2 32.19 -48.82 -41.49
N LEU A 3 31.83 -48.90 -40.19
CA LEU A 3 31.08 -48.02 -39.26
C LEU A 3 31.49 -48.44 -37.80
N GLY A 4 31.78 -47.57 -36.81
CA GLY A 4 30.85 -46.74 -36.01
C GLY A 4 30.49 -47.46 -34.69
N ARG A 5 30.48 -46.90 -33.48
CA ARG A 5 30.72 -45.55 -32.93
C ARG A 5 30.93 -45.73 -31.39
N ARG A 6 31.94 -45.04 -30.84
CA ARG A 6 32.31 -44.93 -29.42
C ARG A 6 31.15 -44.30 -28.61
N ARG A 7 30.84 -44.81 -27.42
CA ARG A 7 30.07 -44.07 -26.39
C ARG A 7 31.03 -43.72 -25.27
N GLU A 8 31.14 -42.42 -25.02
CA GLU A 8 31.99 -41.77 -24.03
C GLU A 8 31.28 -41.70 -22.67
N GLU A 9 32.09 -41.60 -21.62
CA GLU A 9 31.74 -41.37 -20.22
C GLU A 9 31.14 -39.96 -20.02
N SER A 10 30.26 -39.80 -19.02
CA SER A 10 30.14 -38.53 -18.27
C SER A 10 29.46 -38.75 -16.92
N LEU A 11 30.19 -38.40 -15.85
CA LEU A 11 29.70 -38.09 -14.52
C LEU A 11 29.02 -36.72 -14.56
N SER A 12 27.90 -36.50 -13.84
CA SER A 12 27.58 -35.21 -13.19
C SER A 12 26.26 -35.28 -12.42
N SER A 13 26.30 -34.73 -11.21
CA SER A 13 25.23 -34.57 -10.22
C SER A 13 23.95 -33.93 -10.77
N SER A 14 22.82 -34.55 -10.48
CA SER A 14 21.50 -33.94 -10.55
C SER A 14 21.07 -33.47 -9.16
N ASP A 15 21.43 -32.24 -8.84
CA ASP A 15 20.73 -31.39 -7.86
C ASP A 15 20.88 -29.95 -8.36
N ASP A 16 20.06 -29.60 -9.33
CA ASP A 16 19.88 -28.23 -9.78
C ASP A 16 18.38 -27.95 -9.73
N THR A 17 17.90 -27.69 -8.51
CA THR A 17 16.62 -27.01 -8.31
C THR A 17 16.85 -25.56 -8.69
N THR A 18 16.78 -25.30 -9.98
CA THR A 18 16.54 -23.97 -10.52
C THR A 18 15.18 -23.52 -10.03
N ILE A 19 15.18 -22.88 -8.86
CA ILE A 19 14.10 -21.99 -8.44
C ILE A 19 14.08 -20.93 -9.52
N SER A 20 13.12 -21.05 -10.44
CA SER A 20 12.83 -20.00 -11.39
C SER A 20 12.30 -18.83 -10.58
N ASP A 21 13.20 -17.92 -10.20
CA ASP A 21 12.90 -16.53 -9.86
C ASP A 21 12.33 -15.87 -11.13
N GLN A 22 11.13 -16.27 -11.51
CA GLN A 22 10.25 -15.43 -12.30
C GLN A 22 9.67 -14.41 -11.32
N ASP A 23 10.51 -13.42 -11.00
CA ASP A 23 10.07 -12.16 -10.45
C ASP A 23 9.08 -11.56 -11.45
N ASP A 24 7.79 -11.83 -11.23
CA ASP A 24 6.72 -10.98 -11.74
C ASP A 24 7.03 -9.58 -11.22
N GLU A 25 7.58 -8.76 -12.11
CA GLU A 25 8.02 -7.38 -11.94
C GLU A 25 6.82 -6.43 -11.72
N THR A 26 5.93 -6.82 -10.82
CA THR A 26 4.98 -5.90 -10.21
C THR A 26 5.81 -4.94 -9.35
N HIS A 27 6.18 -3.82 -9.95
CA HIS A 27 6.69 -2.67 -9.24
C HIS A 27 5.67 -2.29 -8.15
N TYR A 28 5.85 -2.82 -6.95
CA TYR A 28 5.13 -2.37 -5.77
C TYR A 28 5.61 -0.96 -5.49
N GLU A 29 4.88 0.02 -6.00
CA GLU A 29 5.19 1.42 -5.80
C GLU A 29 4.90 1.76 -4.33
N TYR A 30 5.95 2.06 -3.57
CA TYR A 30 5.82 2.66 -2.25
C TYR A 30 5.35 4.09 -2.40
N ILE A 31 4.03 4.28 -2.42
CA ILE A 31 3.42 5.55 -2.78
C ILE A 31 2.33 5.93 -1.79
N LEU A 32 2.33 7.20 -1.38
CA LEU A 32 1.20 7.83 -0.73
C LEU A 32 0.38 8.57 -1.78
N LYS A 33 -0.72 7.95 -2.21
CA LYS A 33 -1.55 8.46 -3.29
C LYS A 33 -2.70 9.29 -2.77
N GLU A 34 -2.93 10.44 -3.39
CA GLU A 34 -4.16 11.21 -3.19
C GLU A 34 -5.32 10.50 -3.89
N MET A 35 -6.31 10.12 -3.12
CA MET A 35 -7.47 9.36 -3.58
C MET A 35 -8.73 10.20 -3.66
N TYR A 36 -8.79 11.25 -2.84
CA TYR A 36 -9.86 12.24 -2.86
C TYR A 36 -9.30 13.58 -2.38
N VAL A 37 -9.58 14.64 -3.14
CA VAL A 37 -9.29 16.03 -2.77
C VAL A 37 -10.60 16.80 -2.92
N PRO A 38 -11.04 17.57 -1.92
CA PRO A 38 -12.27 18.32 -2.00
C PRO A 38 -12.14 19.41 -3.07
N SER A 39 -13.19 19.60 -3.87
CA SER A 39 -13.29 20.74 -4.77
C SER A 39 -13.62 21.98 -3.94
N LEU A 40 -12.58 22.66 -3.45
CA LEU A 40 -12.76 23.94 -2.77
C LEU A 40 -13.05 25.01 -3.83
N ASN A 41 -14.02 25.87 -3.57
CA ASN A 41 -14.31 26.99 -4.46
C ASN A 41 -13.05 27.88 -4.54
N ASP A 42 -12.70 28.34 -5.76
CA ASP A 42 -11.42 28.98 -6.14
C ASP A 42 -10.93 30.19 -5.31
N ASN A 43 -11.65 30.58 -4.26
CA ASN A 43 -11.47 31.85 -3.58
C ASN A 43 -10.89 31.82 -2.16
N SER A 44 -10.30 30.71 -1.67
CA SER A 44 -9.44 30.85 -0.50
C SER A 44 -8.34 29.79 -0.35
N PHE A 45 -7.09 30.27 -0.31
CA PHE A 45 -5.96 29.53 0.26
C PHE A 45 -6.19 29.13 1.73
N ALA A 46 -7.19 29.72 2.39
CA ALA A 46 -7.62 29.38 3.74
C ALA A 46 -8.36 28.04 3.81
N ASP A 47 -9.19 27.70 2.81
CA ASP A 47 -9.98 26.46 2.83
C ASP A 47 -9.09 25.20 2.78
N GLN A 48 -7.94 25.27 2.09
CA GLN A 48 -6.96 24.17 2.07
C GLN A 48 -6.21 24.01 3.40
N LYS A 49 -6.10 25.08 4.20
CA LYS A 49 -5.41 25.05 5.49
C LYS A 49 -6.19 24.25 6.54
N ASP A 50 -7.53 24.30 6.46
CA ASP A 50 -8.41 23.72 7.47
C ASP A 50 -8.84 22.26 7.16
N LEU A 51 -8.30 21.67 6.09
CA LEU A 51 -8.55 20.26 5.76
C LEU A 51 -7.95 19.32 6.82
N VAL A 52 -8.49 18.11 6.90
CA VAL A 52 -7.93 16.99 7.64
C VAL A 52 -7.43 15.94 6.65
N ASP A 53 -6.21 15.43 6.81
CA ASP A 53 -5.73 14.31 6.00
C ASP A 53 -6.18 12.98 6.63
N LEU A 54 -7.00 12.23 5.90
CA LEU A 54 -7.36 10.86 6.21
C LEU A 54 -6.40 9.91 5.50
N VAL A 55 -5.57 9.18 6.25
CA VAL A 55 -4.53 8.32 5.70
C VAL A 55 -4.91 6.85 5.86
N PHE A 56 -5.23 6.20 4.75
CA PHE A 56 -5.59 4.79 4.69
C PHE A 56 -4.34 3.92 4.52
N VAL A 57 -4.18 2.93 5.39
CA VAL A 57 -3.06 1.98 5.40
C VAL A 57 -3.61 0.57 5.32
N HIS A 58 -3.40 -0.09 4.18
CA HIS A 58 -3.89 -1.46 4.00
C HIS A 58 -3.06 -2.47 4.83
N GLY A 59 -3.60 -3.67 4.98
CA GLY A 59 -2.95 -4.78 5.69
C GLY A 59 -2.33 -5.79 4.74
N LEU A 60 -2.15 -7.00 5.24
CA LEU A 60 -1.54 -8.10 4.48
C LEU A 60 -2.34 -8.54 3.30
N GLY A 61 -1.63 -8.88 2.22
CA GLY A 61 -2.26 -9.20 0.94
C GLY A 61 -3.13 -8.05 0.40
N GLY A 62 -3.03 -6.87 1.01
CA GLY A 62 -3.81 -5.70 0.68
C GLY A 62 -3.15 -4.84 -0.39
N ASN A 63 -3.89 -3.84 -0.83
CA ASN A 63 -3.44 -2.85 -1.78
C ASN A 63 -4.17 -1.53 -1.51
N LEU A 64 -3.49 -0.41 -1.80
CA LEU A 64 -3.98 0.95 -1.58
C LEU A 64 -5.36 1.24 -2.20
N ARG A 65 -5.80 0.48 -3.21
CA ARG A 65 -7.14 0.56 -3.81
C ARG A 65 -8.04 -0.58 -3.39
N THR A 66 -7.65 -1.83 -3.66
CA THR A 66 -8.60 -2.95 -3.60
C THR A 66 -9.04 -3.30 -2.19
N THR A 67 -8.21 -3.04 -1.16
CA THR A 67 -8.57 -3.27 0.25
C THR A 67 -9.82 -2.49 0.68
N TRP A 68 -10.09 -1.36 0.03
CA TRP A 68 -11.13 -0.42 0.45
C TRP A 68 -12.30 -0.39 -0.53
N LYS A 69 -12.42 -1.39 -1.41
CA LYS A 69 -13.54 -1.51 -2.33
C LYS A 69 -14.67 -2.29 -1.69
N GLN A 70 -15.89 -1.90 -2.02
CA GLN A 70 -17.05 -2.77 -1.81
C GLN A 70 -17.10 -3.81 -2.94
N GLU A 71 -17.55 -5.02 -2.63
CA GLU A 71 -17.77 -6.05 -3.65
C GLU A 71 -18.70 -5.53 -4.77
N GLY A 72 -18.35 -5.82 -6.02
CA GLY A 72 -19.08 -5.32 -7.19
C GLY A 72 -18.79 -3.87 -7.59
N THR A 73 -17.85 -3.18 -6.92
CA THR A 73 -17.44 -1.81 -7.27
C THR A 73 -16.05 -1.73 -7.88
N THR A 74 -15.80 -0.72 -8.72
CA THR A 74 -14.51 -0.51 -9.39
C THR A 74 -13.53 0.34 -8.59
N GLU A 75 -14.03 1.22 -7.72
CA GLU A 75 -13.22 2.18 -6.95
C GLU A 75 -13.47 2.05 -5.44
N PRO A 76 -12.50 2.46 -4.59
CA PRO A 76 -12.69 2.50 -3.15
C PRO A 76 -13.89 3.35 -2.74
N TRP A 77 -14.57 2.99 -1.65
CA TRP A 77 -15.76 3.74 -1.23
C TRP A 77 -15.44 5.21 -0.91
N PHE A 78 -14.27 5.51 -0.33
CA PHE A 78 -13.90 6.89 0.05
C PHE A 78 -13.58 7.82 -1.12
N THR A 79 -13.54 7.32 -2.37
CA THR A 79 -13.30 8.20 -3.53
C THR A 79 -14.57 8.92 -3.98
N LYS A 80 -15.74 8.57 -3.43
CA LYS A 80 -16.99 9.25 -3.79
C LYS A 80 -17.48 10.14 -2.64
N PRO A 81 -17.86 11.41 -2.91
CA PRO A 81 -18.32 12.35 -1.89
C PRO A 81 -19.50 11.83 -1.05
N GLU A 82 -20.37 11.00 -1.63
CA GLU A 82 -21.56 10.48 -0.96
C GLU A 82 -21.20 9.63 0.26
N PHE A 83 -20.07 8.90 0.21
CA PHE A 83 -19.60 8.10 1.34
C PHE A 83 -18.87 8.92 2.40
N LEU A 84 -18.28 10.05 2.02
CA LEU A 84 -17.67 10.99 2.97
C LEU A 84 -18.72 11.84 3.69
N GLY A 85 -19.91 11.98 3.11
CA GLY A 85 -21.05 12.66 3.71
C GLY A 85 -20.71 14.11 4.07
N ARG A 86 -20.79 14.45 5.37
CA ARG A 86 -20.48 15.79 5.87
C ARG A 86 -18.99 16.14 5.82
N LEU A 87 -18.11 15.14 5.70
CA LEU A 87 -16.66 15.35 5.66
C LEU A 87 -16.14 15.75 4.28
N LYS A 88 -16.97 15.61 3.24
CA LYS A 88 -16.54 15.75 1.83
C LYS A 88 -15.80 17.06 1.53
N ASP A 89 -16.12 18.16 2.20
CA ASP A 89 -15.52 19.48 1.94
C ASP A 89 -14.37 19.80 2.92
N SER A 90 -14.10 18.92 3.88
CA SER A 90 -13.17 19.15 4.99
C SER A 90 -12.05 18.11 5.08
N VAL A 91 -12.01 17.14 4.17
CA VAL A 91 -11.01 16.06 4.22
C VAL A 91 -10.32 15.83 2.89
N ARG A 92 -9.00 15.63 2.95
CA ARG A 92 -8.21 15.02 1.87
C ARG A 92 -7.97 13.56 2.22
N VAL A 93 -8.22 12.65 1.28
CA VAL A 93 -7.98 11.22 1.47
C VAL A 93 -6.68 10.80 0.79
N LEU A 94 -5.79 10.21 1.57
CA LEU A 94 -4.54 9.61 1.14
C LEU A 94 -4.61 8.09 1.35
N SER A 95 -4.06 7.30 0.43
CA SER A 95 -3.92 5.85 0.62
C SER A 95 -2.49 5.42 0.35
N PHE A 96 -1.89 4.70 1.30
CA PHE A 96 -0.51 4.25 1.24
C PHE A 96 -0.43 2.84 0.64
N GLY A 97 0.36 2.68 -0.42
CA GLY A 97 0.71 1.40 -1.01
C GLY A 97 2.08 0.93 -0.53
N TYR A 98 2.17 -0.33 -0.09
CA TYR A 98 3.43 -1.01 0.21
C TYR A 98 3.34 -2.50 -0.13
N ASN A 99 4.48 -3.18 -0.18
CA ASN A 99 4.49 -4.63 -0.43
C ASN A 99 4.01 -5.40 0.82
N ALA A 100 2.79 -5.94 0.76
CA ALA A 100 2.13 -6.60 1.87
C ALA A 100 2.12 -8.15 1.81
N HIS A 101 2.94 -8.77 0.95
CA HIS A 101 2.84 -10.20 0.62
C HIS A 101 3.82 -11.15 1.33
N ARG A 102 4.62 -10.74 2.34
CA ARG A 102 5.63 -11.63 2.94
C ARG A 102 5.68 -11.60 4.48
N PHE A 103 5.60 -12.79 5.10
CA PHE A 103 5.74 -13.04 6.55
C PHE A 103 6.97 -13.95 6.82
N GLY A 104 7.79 -13.59 7.82
CA GLY A 104 8.99 -14.31 8.26
C GLY A 104 9.81 -13.45 9.25
N ASP A 105 10.96 -13.91 9.77
CA ASP A 105 11.78 -13.13 10.73
C ASP A 105 12.23 -11.75 10.21
N VAL A 106 12.26 -11.57 8.89
CA VAL A 106 12.51 -10.30 8.20
C VAL A 106 11.31 -9.32 8.31
N ALA A 107 10.14 -9.77 8.78
CA ALA A 107 8.91 -8.98 8.79
C ALA A 107 8.98 -7.79 9.74
N ASN A 108 9.59 -7.92 10.93
CA ASN A 108 9.71 -6.81 11.88
C ASN A 108 10.54 -5.65 11.31
N THR A 109 11.70 -5.97 10.74
CA THR A 109 12.56 -4.99 10.05
C THR A 109 11.82 -4.32 8.89
N ARG A 110 10.99 -5.08 8.15
CA ARG A 110 10.21 -4.56 7.02
C ARG A 110 9.03 -3.68 7.43
N ILE A 111 8.36 -3.97 8.56
CA ILE A 111 7.32 -3.07 9.10
C ILE A 111 7.92 -1.69 9.40
N ILE A 112 9.11 -1.65 10.00
CA ILE A 112 9.82 -0.38 10.26
C ILE A 112 10.16 0.34 8.95
N HIS A 113 10.60 -0.38 7.92
CA HIS A 113 10.84 0.21 6.59
C HIS A 113 9.56 0.81 5.99
N HIS A 114 8.44 0.08 6.02
CA HIS A 114 7.15 0.58 5.52
C HIS A 114 6.66 1.81 6.30
N ALA A 115 6.85 1.82 7.62
CA ALA A 115 6.52 2.97 8.46
C ALA A 115 7.39 4.19 8.10
N ASN A 116 8.69 4.00 7.91
CA ASN A 116 9.60 5.07 7.50
C ASN A 116 9.25 5.63 6.12
N ASP A 117 8.91 4.76 5.17
CA ASP A 117 8.50 5.18 3.82
C ASP A 117 7.17 5.95 3.86
N LEU A 118 6.20 5.49 4.66
CA LEU A 118 4.95 6.21 4.90
C LEU A 118 5.22 7.60 5.47
N LEU A 119 6.02 7.69 6.53
CA LEU A 119 6.35 8.96 7.17
C LEU A 119 7.07 9.91 6.21
N ARG A 120 8.03 9.41 5.42
CA ARG A 120 8.74 10.21 4.41
C ARG A 120 7.78 10.77 3.37
N ASN A 121 6.91 9.94 2.83
CA ASN A 121 5.91 10.38 1.86
C ASN A 121 4.93 11.39 2.48
N LEU A 122 4.54 11.19 3.74
CA LEU A 122 3.61 12.08 4.45
C LEU A 122 4.23 13.45 4.72
N VAL A 123 5.49 13.51 5.11
CA VAL A 123 6.25 14.77 5.27
C VAL A 123 6.29 15.53 3.94
N LEU A 124 6.63 14.84 2.84
CA LEU A 124 6.66 15.47 1.51
C LEU A 124 5.28 16.00 1.08
N LYS A 125 4.20 15.27 1.36
CA LYS A 125 2.82 15.67 1.04
C LYS A 125 2.24 16.79 1.90
N ARG A 126 2.96 17.16 2.97
CA ARG A 126 2.54 18.16 3.96
C ARG A 126 3.55 19.30 4.11
N LEU A 127 4.49 19.47 3.18
CA LEU A 127 5.46 20.57 3.22
C LEU A 127 4.79 21.94 3.30
N ASP A 128 3.71 22.14 2.54
CA ASP A 128 2.96 23.41 2.54
C ASP A 128 2.00 23.53 3.74
N HIS A 129 1.66 22.42 4.39
CA HIS A 129 0.68 22.35 5.48
C HIS A 129 1.12 21.36 6.58
N PRO A 130 2.23 21.61 7.28
CA PRO A 130 2.83 20.66 8.23
C PRO A 130 1.98 20.45 9.49
N ASP A 131 1.13 21.42 9.84
CA ASP A 131 0.25 21.39 11.01
C ASP A 131 -1.15 20.83 10.73
N ARG A 132 -1.40 20.41 9.47
CA ARG A 132 -2.72 19.89 9.08
C ARG A 132 -3.11 18.66 9.91
N PRO A 133 -4.30 18.60 10.53
CA PRO A 133 -4.67 17.43 11.32
C PRO A 133 -4.58 16.11 10.51
N LEU A 134 -4.11 15.05 11.16
CA LEU A 134 -3.94 13.72 10.57
C LEU A 134 -4.80 12.69 11.28
N ILE A 135 -5.46 11.81 10.51
CA ILE A 135 -6.17 10.64 11.05
C ILE A 135 -5.76 9.42 10.24
N PHE A 136 -5.29 8.37 10.91
CA PHE A 136 -4.96 7.10 10.25
C PHE A 136 -6.13 6.12 10.33
N ILE A 137 -6.37 5.42 9.22
CA ILE A 137 -7.33 4.32 9.10
C ILE A 137 -6.56 3.11 8.60
N ALA A 138 -6.27 2.17 9.50
CA ALA A 138 -5.49 0.98 9.18
C ALA A 138 -6.34 -0.30 9.21
N HIS A 139 -6.11 -1.21 8.26
CA HIS A 139 -6.77 -2.53 8.22
C HIS A 139 -5.74 -3.66 8.36
N SER A 140 -5.96 -4.61 9.26
CA SER A 140 -5.25 -5.91 9.46
C SER A 140 -3.80 -6.05 8.92
N LEU A 141 -2.92 -5.09 9.26
CA LEU A 141 -1.60 -5.27 9.90
C LEU A 141 -1.02 -3.93 10.38
N GLY A 142 -1.89 -3.07 10.94
CA GLY A 142 -1.60 -2.32 12.17
C GLY A 142 -1.95 -3.13 13.44
N GLY A 143 -2.22 -4.43 13.27
CA GLY A 143 -2.61 -5.42 14.27
C GLY A 143 -3.01 -6.70 13.53
N GLN A 144 -2.49 -7.86 13.94
CA GLN A 144 -2.55 -9.13 13.20
C GLN A 144 -3.91 -9.86 13.27
N TYR A 145 -4.12 -10.72 12.27
CA TYR A 145 -5.04 -11.87 12.14
C TYR A 145 -6.34 -11.73 11.34
N TYR A 146 -6.52 -12.75 10.49
CA TYR A 146 -7.71 -13.10 9.73
C TYR A 146 -8.91 -13.35 10.65
N TYR A 147 -10.09 -12.98 10.16
CA TYR A 147 -11.41 -13.11 10.82
C TYR A 147 -11.62 -12.27 12.09
N ALA A 148 -11.55 -10.96 11.97
CA ALA A 148 -12.54 -10.03 12.53
C ALA A 148 -12.12 -8.60 12.21
N GLN A 149 -13.02 -7.83 11.61
CA GLN A 149 -12.82 -6.42 11.31
C GLN A 149 -12.70 -5.63 12.63
N GLN A 150 -11.63 -4.86 12.81
CA GLN A 150 -11.60 -3.78 13.80
C GLN A 150 -10.88 -2.55 13.24
N THR A 151 -11.61 -1.44 13.17
CA THR A 151 -11.09 -0.10 12.86
C THR A 151 -10.57 0.52 14.16
N THR A 152 -9.28 0.81 14.24
CA THR A 152 -8.70 1.57 15.36
C THR A 152 -8.49 3.01 14.92
N ILE A 153 -9.11 3.98 15.62
CA ILE A 153 -8.89 5.42 15.42
C ILE A 153 -7.85 5.85 16.46
N GLY A 154 -6.63 6.16 16.04
CA GLY A 154 -5.60 6.76 16.88
C GLY A 154 -5.56 8.28 16.71
N LYS A 155 -5.52 9.03 17.82
CA LYS A 155 -5.10 10.43 17.86
C LYS A 155 -3.66 10.47 18.39
N LEU A 156 -2.75 11.13 17.69
CA LEU A 156 -1.42 11.52 18.20
C LEU A 156 -1.53 12.89 18.86
#